data_AF-A0A8H5LKE9-F1
#
_entry.id   AF-A0A8H5LKE9-F1
#
_cell.length_a   1.000
_cell.length_b   1.000
_cell.length_c   1.000
_cell.angle_alpha   90.00
_cell.angle_beta   90.00
_cell.angle_gamma   90.00
#
_symmetry.space_group_name_H-M   'P 1'
#
loop_
_entity.id
_entity.type
_entity.pdbx_description
1 polymer ?
#
loop_
_entity_poly.entity_id
_entity_poly.type
_entity_poly.pdbx_seq_one_letter_code
_entity_poly.pdbx_strand_id
1 'polypeptide(L)'
;MGSDDFATKREGRSGDALASNLVWAGVAAMTATTWSVVLINGPTSFRYFAYHLLLQPVALACFSHGILTLQPTSQPRSKAAGLERHQMSVFNIGFPTITLGTLAIVYNKYLRDYPHFRTWHAKLGLACMIWTLVQLCVGAGSTWYNGALFGGGAKAKALWKYHRQANQGPISFFTVEV
;
A
#
# COMPACT_ATOMS: atom_id res chain seq x y z
N MET A 1 22.92 40.81 -15.08
CA MET A 1 22.72 39.69 -14.13
C MET A 1 21.22 39.52 -13.96
N GLY A 2 20.62 38.63 -14.76
CA GLY A 2 19.19 38.31 -14.67
C GLY A 2 19.00 37.33 -13.52
N SER A 3 18.46 37.81 -12.39
CA SER A 3 17.86 36.94 -11.40
C SER A 3 16.52 36.48 -11.94
N ASP A 4 16.55 35.48 -12.82
CA ASP A 4 15.37 34.71 -13.14
C ASP A 4 15.00 33.95 -11.87
N ASP A 5 14.09 34.53 -11.08
CA ASP A 5 13.39 33.83 -10.02
C ASP A 5 12.76 32.58 -10.65
N PHE A 6 13.41 31.43 -10.46
CA PHE A 6 12.78 30.13 -10.68
C PHE A 6 11.63 30.03 -9.69
N ALA A 7 10.47 30.59 -10.04
CA ALA A 7 9.26 30.56 -9.24
C ALA A 7 9.04 29.11 -8.80
N THR A 8 9.24 28.87 -7.52
CA THR A 8 9.21 27.52 -6.97
C THR A 8 7.82 26.95 -7.22
N LYS A 9 7.74 25.85 -7.97
CA LYS A 9 6.44 25.27 -8.33
C LYS A 9 5.71 24.90 -7.03
N ARG A 10 4.56 25.54 -6.78
CA ARG A 10 3.75 25.29 -5.58
C ARG A 10 3.49 23.79 -5.40
N GLU A 11 3.72 23.30 -4.19
CA GLU A 11 3.31 21.98 -3.76
C GLU A 11 1.85 22.05 -3.30
N GLY A 12 1.04 21.07 -3.71
CA GLY A 12 -0.40 20.99 -3.41
C GLY A 12 -1.29 21.43 -4.57
N ARG A 13 -2.22 20.56 -4.95
CA ARG A 13 -3.33 20.84 -5.88
C ARG A 13 -4.62 21.07 -5.10
N SER A 14 -5.57 21.76 -5.74
CA SER A 14 -6.92 21.86 -5.19
C SER A 14 -7.53 20.46 -5.04
N GLY A 15 -8.14 20.17 -3.89
CA GLY A 15 -8.76 18.88 -3.59
C GLY A 15 -7.85 17.82 -2.94
N ASP A 16 -6.53 18.03 -2.87
CA ASP A 16 -5.61 17.04 -2.26
C ASP A 16 -5.94 16.81 -0.77
N ALA A 17 -6.31 17.87 -0.03
CA ALA A 17 -6.71 17.76 1.37
C ALA A 17 -8.00 16.95 1.55
N LEU A 18 -9.00 17.19 0.70
CA LEU A 18 -10.26 16.43 0.71
C LEU A 18 -9.99 14.96 0.37
N ALA A 19 -9.22 14.69 -0.68
CA ALA A 19 -8.86 13.33 -1.07
C ALA A 19 -8.11 12.60 0.05
N SER A 20 -7.12 13.25 0.67
CA SER A 20 -6.38 12.69 1.81
C SER A 20 -7.32 12.38 2.99
N ASN A 21 -8.22 13.29 3.34
CA ASN A 21 -9.19 13.08 4.41
C ASN A 21 -10.13 11.92 4.11
N LEU A 22 -10.59 11.76 2.87
CA LEU A 22 -11.42 10.64 2.44
C LEU A 22 -10.68 9.30 2.55
N VAL A 23 -9.40 9.25 2.14
CA VAL A 23 -8.56 8.05 2.31
C VAL A 23 -8.45 7.68 3.79
N TRP A 24 -8.10 8.64 4.65
CA TRP A 24 -7.95 8.37 6.08
C TRP A 24 -9.26 8.01 6.77
N ALA A 25 -10.38 8.64 6.38
CA ALA A 25 -11.70 8.28 6.89
C ALA A 25 -12.07 6.84 6.53
N GLY A 26 -11.82 6.43 5.28
CA GLY A 26 -12.07 5.05 4.82
C GLY A 26 -11.20 4.03 5.55
N VAL A 27 -9.90 4.29 5.67
CA VAL A 27 -8.97 3.42 6.43
C VAL A 27 -9.36 3.33 7.91
N ALA A 28 -9.71 4.46 8.53
CA ALA A 28 -10.11 4.51 9.93
C ALA A 28 -11.42 3.75 10.16
N ALA A 29 -12.42 3.94 9.30
CA ALA A 29 -13.69 3.20 9.38
C ALA A 29 -13.46 1.69 9.26
N MET A 30 -12.71 1.25 8.24
CA MET A 30 -12.37 -0.16 8.04
C MET A 30 -11.65 -0.76 9.26
N THR A 31 -10.64 -0.05 9.77
CA THR A 31 -9.87 -0.50 10.94
C THR A 31 -10.75 -0.58 12.19
N ALA A 32 -11.56 0.46 12.45
CA ALA A 32 -12.44 0.50 13.60
C ALA A 32 -13.46 -0.64 13.57
N THR A 33 -14.11 -0.87 12.42
CA THR A 33 -15.12 -1.94 12.30
C THR A 33 -14.50 -3.32 12.48
N THR A 34 -13.41 -3.62 11.77
CA THR A 34 -12.76 -4.94 11.85
C THR A 34 -12.21 -5.23 13.24
N TRP A 35 -11.56 -4.26 13.87
CA TRP A 35 -11.03 -4.42 15.22
C TRP A 35 -12.15 -4.54 16.25
N SER A 36 -13.24 -3.77 16.10
CA SER A 36 -14.40 -3.88 17.00
C SER A 36 -15.01 -5.28 16.94
N VAL A 37 -15.16 -5.87 15.74
CA VAL A 37 -15.66 -7.26 15.60
C VAL A 37 -14.76 -8.24 16.34
N VAL A 38 -13.44 -8.14 16.18
CA VAL A 38 -12.49 -9.04 16.84
C VAL A 38 -12.51 -8.88 18.36
N LEU A 39 -12.50 -7.64 18.85
CA LEU A 39 -12.43 -7.32 20.27
C LEU A 39 -13.73 -7.68 21.02
N ILE A 40 -14.89 -7.36 20.44
CA ILE A 40 -16.20 -7.64 21.04
C ILE A 40 -16.47 -9.15 21.11
N ASN A 41 -16.07 -9.91 20.09
CA ASN A 41 -16.29 -11.35 20.03
C ASN A 41 -15.16 -12.18 20.69
N GLY A 42 -14.17 -11.51 21.30
CA GLY A 42 -13.00 -12.15 21.91
C GLY A 42 -11.94 -12.55 20.86
N PRO A 43 -10.72 -12.01 20.93
CA PRO A 43 -9.68 -12.31 19.93
C PRO A 43 -9.34 -13.80 19.80
N THR A 44 -9.42 -14.56 20.89
CA THR A 44 -9.12 -15.99 20.93
C THR A 44 -10.16 -16.84 20.19
N SER A 45 -11.40 -16.37 20.06
CA SER A 45 -12.48 -17.05 19.33
C SER A 45 -12.13 -17.28 17.86
N PHE A 46 -11.35 -16.37 17.27
CA PHE A 46 -10.92 -16.44 15.87
C PHE A 46 -9.57 -17.17 15.68
N ARG A 47 -8.85 -17.53 16.77
CA ARG A 47 -7.53 -18.16 16.73
C ARG A 47 -6.57 -17.39 15.79
N TYR A 48 -5.88 -18.08 14.88
CA TYR A 48 -4.94 -17.43 13.95
C TYR A 48 -5.63 -16.53 12.91
N PHE A 49 -6.95 -16.67 12.70
CA PHE A 49 -7.68 -15.75 11.81
C PHE A 49 -7.78 -14.34 12.39
N ALA A 50 -7.69 -14.17 13.71
CA ALA A 50 -7.65 -12.84 14.33
C ALA A 50 -6.51 -11.98 13.76
N TYR A 51 -5.33 -12.56 13.55
CA TYR A 51 -4.19 -11.84 12.98
C TYR A 51 -4.48 -11.34 11.56
N HIS A 52 -5.19 -12.12 10.75
CA HIS A 52 -5.62 -11.66 9.44
C HIS A 52 -6.53 -10.42 9.58
N LEU A 53 -7.58 -10.52 10.39
CA LEU A 53 -8.53 -9.42 10.59
C LEU A 53 -7.87 -8.15 11.14
N LEU A 54 -6.86 -8.29 12.01
CA LEU A 54 -6.18 -7.15 12.64
C LEU A 54 -5.06 -6.55 11.79
N LEU A 55 -4.28 -7.37 11.07
CA LEU A 55 -3.11 -6.92 10.32
C LEU A 55 -3.45 -6.38 8.92
N GLN A 56 -4.52 -6.85 8.26
CA GLN A 56 -4.87 -6.33 6.92
C GLN A 56 -5.18 -4.81 6.94
N PRO A 57 -5.98 -4.27 7.89
CA PRO A 57 -6.20 -2.82 7.96
C PRO A 57 -4.93 -2.02 8.27
N VAL A 58 -4.01 -2.56 9.08
CA VAL A 58 -2.72 -1.93 9.37
C VAL A 58 -1.87 -1.82 8.10
N ALA A 59 -1.79 -2.89 7.30
CA ALA A 59 -1.09 -2.84 6.03
C ALA A 59 -1.71 -1.84 5.05
N LEU A 60 -3.04 -1.78 4.98
CA LEU A 60 -3.75 -0.79 4.16
C LEU A 60 -3.45 0.64 4.60
N ALA A 61 -3.37 0.91 5.90
CA ALA A 61 -2.97 2.20 6.43
C ALA A 61 -1.53 2.57 6.01
N CYS A 62 -0.60 1.62 6.08
CA CYS A 62 0.78 1.82 5.64
C CYS A 62 0.89 2.08 4.13
N PHE A 63 0.15 1.35 3.30
CA PHE A 63 0.10 1.57 1.85
C PHE A 63 -0.52 2.92 1.50
N SER A 64 -1.62 3.28 2.16
CA SER A 64 -2.27 4.57 2.00
C SER A 64 -1.33 5.72 2.38
N HIS A 65 -0.66 5.62 3.54
CA HIS A 65 0.33 6.60 3.96
C HIS A 65 1.45 6.73 2.95
N GLY A 66 2.08 5.62 2.56
CA GLY A 66 3.21 5.63 1.64
C GLY A 66 2.86 6.20 0.27
N ILE A 67 1.61 6.09 -0.17
CA ILE A 67 1.17 6.67 -1.45
C ILE A 67 0.86 8.16 -1.30
N LEU A 68 0.22 8.56 -0.21
CA LEU A 68 -0.08 9.97 0.07
C LEU A 68 1.18 10.81 0.24
N THR A 69 2.27 10.27 0.79
CA THR A 69 3.55 10.99 0.92
C THR A 69 4.21 11.32 -0.42
N LEU A 70 3.78 10.67 -1.52
CA LEU A 70 4.21 10.97 -2.88
C LEU A 70 3.32 12.01 -3.58
N GLN A 71 2.26 12.48 -2.94
CA GLN A 71 1.29 13.41 -3.53
C GLN A 71 1.18 14.74 -2.77
N PRO A 72 1.30 15.88 -3.46
CA PRO A 72 2.18 16.19 -4.58
C PRO A 72 3.51 16.81 -4.11
N THR A 73 4.61 16.18 -4.47
CA THR A 73 5.97 16.72 -4.26
C THR A 73 6.50 17.29 -5.57
N SER A 74 6.90 18.56 -5.60
CA SER A 74 7.42 19.23 -6.81
C SER A 74 8.94 19.43 -6.73
N GLN A 75 9.45 19.65 -5.53
CA GLN A 75 10.85 19.97 -5.25
C GLN A 75 11.71 18.70 -5.11
N PRO A 76 13.01 18.72 -5.45
CA PRO A 76 13.87 17.54 -5.29
C PRO A 76 13.93 17.02 -3.85
N ARG A 77 14.02 17.92 -2.87
CA ARG A 77 14.08 17.57 -1.44
C ARG A 77 12.81 16.88 -0.96
N SER A 78 11.64 17.41 -1.31
CA SER A 78 10.35 16.83 -0.92
C SER A 78 10.09 15.49 -1.62
N LYS A 79 10.53 15.33 -2.88
CA LYS A 79 10.47 14.05 -3.61
C LYS A 79 11.32 12.97 -2.96
N ALA A 80 12.55 13.30 -2.55
CA ALA A 80 13.43 12.36 -1.87
C ALA A 80 12.84 11.92 -0.52
N ALA A 81 12.40 12.87 0.29
CA ALA A 81 11.76 12.58 1.58
C ALA A 81 10.45 11.79 1.42
N GLY A 82 9.64 12.10 0.40
CA GLY A 82 8.42 11.37 0.07
C GLY A 82 8.72 9.92 -0.33
N LEU A 83 9.76 9.70 -1.15
CA LEU A 83 10.19 8.36 -1.56
C LEU A 83 10.70 7.53 -0.39
N GLU A 84 11.50 8.13 0.51
CA GLU A 84 11.98 7.46 1.72
C GLU A 84 10.81 6.99 2.59
N ARG A 85 9.86 7.90 2.88
CA ARG A 85 8.65 7.55 3.65
C ARG A 85 7.81 6.48 2.95
N HIS A 86 7.67 6.56 1.63
CA HIS A 86 6.99 5.53 0.84
C HIS A 86 7.66 4.17 1.01
N GLN A 87 8.97 4.07 0.84
CA GLN A 87 9.72 2.82 0.99
C GLN A 87 9.62 2.29 2.43
N MET A 88 9.78 3.15 3.43
CA MET A 88 9.65 2.76 4.83
C MET A 88 8.25 2.22 5.14
N SER A 89 7.19 2.93 4.77
CA SER A 89 5.83 2.50 5.08
C SER A 89 5.39 1.29 4.24
N VAL A 90 5.71 1.24 2.95
CA VAL A 90 5.24 0.18 2.05
C VAL A 90 6.11 -1.07 2.15
N PHE A 91 7.42 -0.93 1.95
CA PHE A 91 8.33 -2.07 1.85
C PHE A 91 8.70 -2.64 3.22
N ASN A 92 9.06 -1.78 4.19
CA ASN A 92 9.55 -2.26 5.50
C ASN A 92 8.43 -2.64 6.47
N ILE A 93 7.23 -2.04 6.34
CA ILE A 93 6.14 -2.26 7.30
C ILE A 93 4.94 -2.91 6.62
N GLY A 94 4.37 -2.26 5.61
CA GLY A 94 3.11 -2.68 4.99
C GLY A 94 3.17 -4.07 4.35
N PHE A 95 4.21 -4.35 3.57
CA PHE A 95 4.35 -5.64 2.89
C PHE A 95 4.60 -6.81 3.85
N PRO A 96 5.50 -6.72 4.85
CA PRO A 96 5.60 -7.74 5.89
C PRO A 96 4.27 -7.94 6.63
N THR A 97 3.59 -6.85 6.97
CA THR A 97 2.31 -6.89 7.71
C THR A 97 1.21 -7.63 6.94
N ILE A 98 0.99 -7.29 5.66
CA ILE A 98 -0.03 -7.95 4.84
C ILE A 98 0.32 -9.43 4.58
N THR A 99 1.63 -9.73 4.47
CA THR A 99 2.12 -11.09 4.28
C THR A 99 1.85 -11.94 5.52
N LEU A 100 2.19 -11.43 6.71
CA LEU A 100 1.93 -12.10 7.99
C LEU A 100 0.42 -12.33 8.22
N GLY A 101 -0.41 -11.31 7.95
CA GLY A 101 -1.87 -11.45 8.03
C GLY A 101 -2.43 -12.50 7.07
N THR A 102 -1.89 -12.58 5.85
CA THR A 102 -2.29 -13.57 4.85
C THR A 102 -1.81 -14.98 5.22
N LEU A 103 -0.57 -15.13 5.68
CA LEU A 103 -0.04 -16.41 6.14
C LEU A 103 -0.81 -16.94 7.35
N ALA A 104 -1.23 -16.06 8.26
CA ALA A 104 -2.01 -16.46 9.43
C ALA A 104 -3.35 -17.12 9.06
N ILE A 105 -4.09 -16.58 8.07
CA ILE A 105 -5.33 -17.22 7.61
C ILE A 105 -5.07 -18.51 6.80
N VAL A 106 -4.00 -18.56 6.01
CA VAL A 106 -3.61 -19.79 5.30
C VAL A 106 -3.29 -20.91 6.30
N TYR A 107 -2.50 -20.59 7.33
CA TYR A 107 -2.15 -21.52 8.39
C TYR A 107 -3.37 -21.91 9.24
N ASN A 108 -4.24 -20.97 9.56
CA ASN A 108 -5.51 -21.25 10.27
C ASN A 108 -6.38 -22.26 9.50
N LYS A 109 -6.46 -22.13 8.17
CA LYS A 109 -7.20 -23.08 7.32
C LYS A 109 -6.50 -24.43 7.22
N TYR A 110 -5.18 -24.43 7.11
CA TYR A 110 -4.37 -25.65 7.08
C TYR A 110 -4.61 -26.50 8.34
N LEU A 111 -4.57 -25.90 9.54
CA LEU A 111 -4.83 -26.60 10.80
C LEU A 111 -6.26 -27.16 10.93
N ARG A 112 -7.19 -26.73 10.08
CA ARG A 112 -8.61 -27.11 10.14
C ARG A 112 -9.05 -27.92 8.93
N ASP A 113 -8.13 -28.25 8.03
CA ASP A 113 -8.39 -28.91 6.75
C ASP A 113 -9.49 -28.21 5.92
N TYR A 114 -9.49 -26.87 5.97
CA TYR A 114 -10.47 -26.06 5.25
C TYR A 114 -9.98 -25.70 3.86
N PRO A 115 -10.86 -25.68 2.84
CA PRO A 115 -10.45 -25.37 1.49
C PRO A 115 -9.97 -23.91 1.36
N HIS A 116 -8.84 -23.75 0.65
CA HIS A 116 -8.25 -22.46 0.34
C HIS A 116 -8.88 -21.84 -0.91
N PHE A 117 -8.90 -20.50 -0.96
CA PHE A 117 -9.26 -19.71 -2.16
C PHE A 117 -10.62 -20.02 -2.81
N ARG A 118 -11.63 -20.45 -2.03
CA ARG A 118 -12.97 -20.75 -2.55
C ARG A 118 -13.90 -19.55 -2.69
N THR A 119 -13.78 -18.57 -1.81
CA THR A 119 -14.64 -17.37 -1.83
C THR A 119 -14.12 -16.35 -2.85
N TRP A 120 -14.99 -15.43 -3.28
CA TRP A 120 -14.59 -14.29 -4.11
C TRP A 120 -13.50 -13.45 -3.42
N HIS A 121 -13.73 -13.08 -2.16
CA HIS A 121 -12.74 -12.40 -1.32
C HIS A 121 -11.37 -13.10 -1.34
N ALA A 122 -11.32 -14.42 -1.16
CA ALA A 122 -10.03 -15.11 -1.12
C ALA A 122 -9.31 -15.12 -2.49
N LYS A 123 -10.06 -15.22 -3.60
CA LYS A 123 -9.49 -15.14 -4.96
C LYS A 123 -8.99 -13.73 -5.28
N LEU A 124 -9.76 -12.72 -4.94
CA LEU A 124 -9.46 -11.32 -5.22
C LEU A 124 -8.34 -10.82 -4.31
N GLY A 125 -8.33 -11.21 -3.03
CA GLY A 125 -7.21 -10.98 -2.12
C GLY A 125 -5.90 -11.62 -2.59
N LEU A 126 -5.94 -12.84 -3.14
CA LEU A 126 -4.77 -13.48 -3.74
C LEU A 126 -4.27 -12.71 -4.97
N ALA A 127 -5.18 -12.32 -5.87
CA ALA A 127 -4.84 -11.50 -7.03
C ALA A 127 -4.19 -10.17 -6.60
N CYS A 128 -4.73 -9.53 -5.57
CA CYS A 128 -4.19 -8.31 -5.01
C CYS A 128 -2.81 -8.52 -4.37
N MET A 129 -2.56 -9.64 -3.68
CA MET A 129 -1.22 -9.92 -3.15
C MET A 129 -0.18 -10.17 -4.25
N ILE A 130 -0.53 -10.93 -5.27
CA ILE A 130 0.34 -11.15 -6.44
C ILE A 130 0.65 -9.79 -7.08
N TRP A 131 -0.37 -8.95 -7.25
CA TRP A 131 -0.19 -7.63 -7.82
C TRP A 131 0.70 -6.72 -6.96
N THR A 132 0.50 -6.69 -5.65
CA THR A 132 1.34 -5.92 -4.71
C THR A 132 2.80 -6.37 -4.79
N LEU A 133 3.05 -7.68 -4.90
CA LEU A 133 4.40 -8.22 -5.10
C LEU A 133 5.02 -7.72 -6.41
N VAL A 134 4.27 -7.73 -7.51
CA VAL A 134 4.73 -7.16 -8.79
C VAL A 134 5.05 -5.67 -8.65
N GLN A 135 4.19 -4.90 -7.97
CA GLN A 135 4.44 -3.46 -7.73
C GLN A 135 5.69 -3.22 -6.89
N LEU A 136 5.93 -4.05 -5.87
CA LEU A 136 7.15 -3.99 -5.06
C LEU A 136 8.40 -4.26 -5.91
N CYS A 137 8.39 -5.32 -6.72
CA CYS A 137 9.52 -5.64 -7.60
C CYS A 137 9.79 -4.54 -8.63
N VAL A 138 8.75 -4.01 -9.29
CA VAL A 138 8.90 -2.92 -10.27
C VAL A 138 9.36 -1.62 -9.60
N GLY A 139 8.79 -1.27 -8.45
CA GLY A 139 9.17 -0.06 -7.70
C GLY A 139 10.61 -0.13 -7.19
N ALA A 140 10.99 -1.24 -6.56
CA ALA A 140 12.35 -1.53 -6.11
C ALA A 140 13.35 -1.49 -7.27
N GLY A 141 13.08 -2.24 -8.33
CA GLY A 141 13.95 -2.32 -9.51
C GLY A 141 14.12 -0.99 -10.25
N SER A 142 13.14 -0.09 -10.14
CA SER A 142 13.19 1.23 -10.79
C SER A 142 13.91 2.29 -9.96
N THR A 143 14.02 2.11 -8.64
CA THR A 143 14.50 3.16 -7.71
C THR A 143 15.81 2.81 -7.02
N TRP A 144 16.08 1.53 -6.75
CA TRP A 144 17.32 1.11 -6.12
C TRP A 144 18.46 1.01 -7.13
N TYR A 145 19.68 1.28 -6.64
CA TYR A 145 20.90 1.26 -7.46
C TYR A 145 20.75 2.04 -8.78
N ASN A 146 20.09 3.20 -8.74
CA ASN A 146 19.79 4.04 -9.91
C ASN A 146 19.03 3.32 -11.05
N GLY A 147 18.23 2.31 -10.70
CA GLY A 147 17.41 1.57 -11.66
C GLY A 147 18.21 0.58 -12.51
N ALA A 148 19.35 0.10 -12.02
CA ALA A 148 20.24 -0.82 -12.75
C ALA A 148 19.53 -2.05 -13.32
N LEU A 149 18.53 -2.59 -12.60
CA LEU A 149 17.74 -3.74 -13.03
C LEU A 149 17.03 -3.52 -14.38
N PHE A 150 16.70 -2.26 -14.70
CA PHE A 150 16.00 -1.89 -15.93
C PHE A 150 16.86 -1.04 -16.89
N GLY A 151 18.18 -1.10 -16.74
CA GLY A 151 19.15 -0.41 -17.60
C GLY A 151 19.36 1.08 -17.24
N GLY A 152 18.89 1.53 -16.08
CA GLY A 152 19.18 2.83 -15.49
C GLY A 152 18.57 4.05 -16.21
N GLY A 153 18.77 5.21 -15.58
CA GLY A 153 18.45 6.52 -16.16
C GLY A 153 17.01 6.64 -16.69
N ALA A 154 16.86 7.00 -17.97
CA ALA A 154 15.56 7.22 -18.61
C ALA A 154 14.71 5.95 -18.75
N LYS A 155 15.34 4.78 -18.95
CA LYS A 155 14.62 3.50 -19.13
C LYS A 155 13.92 3.06 -17.84
N ALA A 156 14.64 3.10 -16.72
CA ALA A 156 14.06 2.86 -15.40
C ALA A 156 12.96 3.87 -15.05
N LYS A 157 13.16 5.14 -15.42
CA LYS A 157 12.17 6.20 -15.21
C LYS A 157 10.90 6.02 -16.05
N ALA A 158 10.98 5.40 -17.22
CA ALA A 158 9.81 5.09 -18.03
C ALA A 158 8.90 4.04 -17.37
N LEU A 159 9.50 3.03 -16.73
CA LEU A 159 8.78 2.01 -15.96
C LEU A 159 8.05 2.58 -14.74
N TRP A 160 8.62 3.61 -14.11
CA TRP A 160 7.99 4.31 -12.99
C TRP A 160 6.61 4.91 -13.34
N LYS A 161 6.39 5.32 -14.60
CA LYS A 161 5.07 5.79 -15.06
C LYS A 161 4.01 4.70 -14.89
N TYR A 162 4.35 3.47 -15.27
CA TYR A 162 3.45 2.33 -15.16
C TYR A 162 3.23 1.94 -13.70
N HIS A 163 4.28 1.87 -12.88
CA HIS A 163 4.16 1.65 -11.44
C HIS A 163 3.18 2.64 -10.77
N ARG A 164 3.30 3.93 -11.10
CA ARG A 164 2.42 4.98 -10.57
C ARG A 164 0.97 4.84 -11.03
N GLN A 165 0.73 4.61 -12.32
CA GLN A 165 -0.64 4.51 -12.87
C GLN A 165 -1.34 3.25 -12.35
N ALA A 166 -0.59 2.16 -12.26
CA ALA A 166 -1.12 0.86 -11.94
C ALA A 166 -1.46 0.70 -10.44
N ASN A 167 -1.10 1.67 -9.58
CA ASN A 167 -1.58 1.75 -8.19
C ASN A 167 -3.05 2.22 -8.08
N GLN A 168 -3.62 2.88 -9.10
CA GLN A 168 -4.99 3.42 -9.02
C GLN A 168 -6.07 2.33 -9.12
N GLY A 169 -5.80 1.22 -9.82
CA GLY A 169 -6.75 0.12 -9.96
C GLY A 169 -6.91 -0.72 -8.68
N PRO A 170 -5.84 -1.33 -8.13
CA PRO A 170 -5.91 -2.28 -7.01
C PRO A 170 -6.31 -1.66 -5.68
N ILE A 171 -5.95 -0.40 -5.43
CA ILE A 171 -6.30 0.30 -4.17
C ILE A 171 -7.81 0.51 -4.08
N SER A 172 -8.48 0.77 -5.21
CA SER A 172 -9.95 0.79 -5.28
C SER A 172 -10.57 -0.57 -4.98
N PHE A 173 -9.91 -1.68 -5.32
CA PHE A 173 -10.41 -3.02 -4.99
C PHE A 173 -10.20 -3.37 -3.52
N PHE A 174 -9.04 -3.03 -2.93
CA PHE A 174 -8.78 -3.25 -1.51
C PHE A 174 -9.81 -2.59 -0.57
N THR A 175 -10.42 -1.48 -0.98
CA THR A 175 -11.48 -0.80 -0.21
C THR A 175 -12.87 -1.46 -0.32
N VAL A 176 -13.10 -2.32 -1.32
CA VAL A 176 -14.40 -2.95 -1.60
C VAL A 176 -14.45 -4.42 -1.15
N GLU A 177 -13.30 -4.99 -0.76
CA GLU A 177 -13.10 -6.44 -0.62
C GLU A 177 -13.04 -6.93 0.85
N VAL A 178 -13.64 -6.24 1.83
CA VAL A 178 -13.74 -6.76 3.20
C VAL A 178 -15.18 -6.75 3.69
#